data_AF-A0A6J4M0R3-F1
#
_entry.id   AF-A0A6J4M0R3-F1
#
_cell.length_a   1.000
_cell.length_b   1.000
_cell.length_c   1.000
_cell.angle_alpha   90.00
_cell.angle_beta   90.00
_cell.angle_gamma   90.00
#
_symmetry.space_group_name_H-M   'P 1'
#
loop_
_entity.id
_entity.type
_entity.pdbx_description
1 polymer ?
#
loop_
_entity_poly.entity_id
_entity_poly.type
_entity_poly.pdbx_seq_one_letter_code
_entity_poly.pdbx_strand_id
1 'polypeptide(L)' 'MAWCVTPEGADSWNDKAAHFLPTGMSEGWLCFESGEDKRRLSPVPAGWADKGDAELWALCGTAQPVKKRGTTGGA' A
#
# COMPACT_ATOMS: atom_id res chain seq x y z
N MET A 1 5.77 7.75 6.55
CA MET A 1 6.73 7.36 5.49
C MET A 1 5.98 6.70 4.34
N ALA A 2 6.46 6.82 3.10
CA ALA A 2 5.85 6.21 1.93
C ALA A 2 6.85 5.30 1.19
N TRP A 3 6.41 4.15 0.70
CA TRP A 3 7.25 3.24 -0.08
C TRP A 3 6.42 2.51 -1.14
N CYS A 4 7.04 2.25 -2.29
CA CYS A 4 6.41 1.43 -3.32
C CYS A 4 6.47 -0.05 -2.91
N VAL A 5 5.38 -0.76 -3.18
CA VAL A 5 5.31 -2.22 -3.03
C VAL A 5 4.97 -2.78 -4.38
N THR A 6 5.91 -3.51 -4.97
CA THR A 6 5.66 -4.31 -6.17
C THR A 6 5.60 -5.79 -5.77
N PRO A 7 4.58 -6.54 -6.24
CA PRO A 7 4.46 -7.96 -5.90
C PRO A 7 5.60 -8.82 -6.47
N GLU A 8 6.32 -8.32 -7.48
CA GLU A 8 7.42 -9.03 -8.15
C GLU A 8 8.71 -9.15 -7.31
N GLY A 9 8.90 -8.31 -6.29
CA GLY A 9 10.08 -8.34 -5.39
C GLY A 9 9.74 -8.65 -3.92
N ALA A 10 8.48 -8.96 -3.61
CA ALA A 10 8.05 -9.25 -2.25
C ALA A 10 8.30 -10.73 -1.91
N ASP A 11 9.58 -11.09 -1.75
CA ASP A 11 10.15 -12.44 -1.51
C ASP A 11 9.61 -13.23 -0.29
N SER A 12 8.52 -12.78 0.34
CA SER A 12 7.89 -13.49 1.48
C SER A 12 6.39 -13.26 1.63
N TRP A 13 5.72 -12.56 0.70
CA TRP A 13 4.28 -12.33 0.81
C TRP A 13 3.50 -13.47 0.13
N ASN A 14 3.30 -14.55 0.90
CA ASN A 14 2.47 -15.73 0.62
C ASN A 14 1.58 -15.60 -0.64
N ASP A 15 1.79 -16.43 -1.67
CA ASP A 15 1.16 -16.37 -3.01
C ASP A 15 -0.36 -16.17 -2.99
N LYS A 16 -1.03 -16.66 -1.94
CA LYS A 16 -2.48 -16.44 -1.77
C LYS A 16 -2.85 -14.97 -1.60
N ALA A 17 -1.99 -14.15 -1.01
CA ALA A 17 -2.25 -12.73 -0.81
C ALA A 17 -2.41 -11.99 -2.14
N ALA A 18 -1.63 -12.37 -3.16
CA ALA A 18 -1.80 -11.86 -4.52
C ALA A 18 -3.16 -12.24 -5.12
N HIS A 19 -3.68 -13.43 -4.81
CA HIS A 19 -5.02 -13.87 -5.25
C HIS A 19 -6.17 -13.08 -4.58
N PHE A 20 -5.93 -12.50 -3.41
CA PHE A 20 -6.88 -11.64 -2.72
C PHE A 20 -6.69 -10.14 -3.06
N LEU A 21 -5.74 -9.78 -3.93
CA LEU A 21 -5.60 -8.40 -4.36
C LEU A 21 -6.72 -8.05 -5.35
N PRO A 22 -7.38 -6.90 -5.17
CA PRO A 22 -8.29 -6.38 -6.16
C PRO A 22 -7.58 -6.19 -7.51
N THR A 23 -8.32 -6.40 -8.59
CA THR A 23 -7.88 -6.11 -9.96
C THR A 23 -7.39 -4.65 -10.03
N GLY A 24 -6.08 -4.46 -10.23
CA GLY A 24 -5.42 -3.15 -10.24
C GLY A 24 -4.38 -2.91 -9.14
N MET A 25 -4.18 -3.83 -8.18
CA MET A 25 -3.01 -3.81 -7.27
C MET A 25 -1.86 -4.71 -7.73
N SER A 26 -2.03 -5.46 -8.82
CA SER A 26 -1.00 -6.35 -9.36
C SER A 26 0.19 -5.62 -9.97
N GLU A 27 0.01 -4.38 -10.43
CA GLU A 27 1.08 -3.53 -10.98
C GLU A 27 1.91 -2.82 -9.89
N GLY A 28 1.58 -3.06 -8.62
CA GLY A 28 2.20 -2.40 -7.47
C GLY A 28 1.41 -1.20 -6.98
N TRP A 29 1.66 -0.83 -5.72
CA TRP A 29 0.96 0.26 -5.05
C TRP A 29 1.90 1.05 -4.15
N LEU A 30 1.58 2.33 -3.95
CA LEU A 30 2.29 3.19 -3.03
C LEU A 30 1.66 3.04 -1.65
N CYS A 31 2.44 2.56 -0.69
CA CYS A 31 1.99 2.39 0.68
C CYS A 31 2.42 3.61 1.51
N PHE A 32 1.45 4.26 2.13
CA PHE A 32 1.65 5.32 3.12
C PHE A 32 1.46 4.74 4.51
N GLU A 33 2.44 4.91 5.39
CA GLU A 33 2.35 4.54 6.79
C GLU A 33 2.50 5.78 7.68
N SER A 34 1.55 5.95 8.58
CA SER A 34 1.52 7.00 9.59
C SER A 34 1.17 6.38 10.94
N GLY A 35 2.21 5.89 11.64
CA GLY A 35 2.04 5.19 12.91
C GLY A 35 1.25 3.89 12.73
N GLU A 36 0.02 3.86 13.23
CA GLU A 36 -0.87 2.70 13.09
C GLU A 36 -1.72 2.71 11.81
N ASP A 37 -1.85 3.86 11.16
CA ASP A 37 -2.63 4.01 9.95
C ASP A 37 -1.79 3.67 8.72
N LYS A 38 -2.35 2.80 7.88
CA LYS A 38 -1.72 2.39 6.62
C LYS A 38 -2.70 2.61 5.48
N ARG A 39 -2.26 3.31 4.44
CA ARG A 39 -3.04 3.57 3.23
C ARG A 39 -2.28 3.08 2.02
N ARG A 40 -3.01 2.69 0.97
CA ARG A 40 -2.45 2.18 -0.28
C ARG A 40 -3.06 2.95 -1.44
N LEU A 41 -2.22 3.42 -2.35
CA LEU A 41 -2.62 4.08 -3.57
C LEU A 41 -2.17 3.23 -4.76
N SER A 42 -3.13 2.84 -5.61
CA SER A 42 -2.86 2.11 -6.84
C SER A 42 -3.57 2.80 -8.01
N PRO A 43 -2.92 3.00 -9.17
CA PRO A 43 -1.51 2.66 -9.46
C PRO A 43 -0.51 3.61 -8.76
N VAL A 44 0.77 3.21 -8.72
CA VAL A 44 1.86 4.08 -8.23
C VAL A 44 2.03 5.30 -9.15
N PRO A 45 1.91 6.54 -8.65
CA PRO A 45 2.11 7.73 -9.47
C PRO A 45 3.56 7.83 -9.95
N ALA A 46 3.78 8.14 -11.23
CA ALA A 46 5.12 8.41 -11.74
C ALA A 46 5.74 9.62 -11.01
N GLY A 47 7.03 9.50 -10.65
CA GLY A 47 7.74 10.57 -9.96
C GLY A 47 7.30 10.81 -8.51
N TRP A 48 6.56 9.89 -7.87
CA TRP A 48 6.17 10.04 -6.46
C TRP A 48 7.37 10.21 -5.51
N ALA A 49 8.52 9.65 -5.86
CA ALA A 49 9.74 9.75 -5.07
C ALA A 49 10.36 11.17 -5.09
N ASP A 50 10.12 11.92 -6.16
CA ASP A 50 10.53 13.33 -6.30
C ASP A 50 9.52 14.30 -5.66
N LYS A 51 8.34 13.81 -5.25
CA LYS A 51 7.31 14.62 -4.61
C LYS A 51 7.68 14.95 -3.17
N GLY A 52 7.47 16.20 -2.79
CA GLY A 52 7.63 16.63 -1.39
C GLY A 52 6.51 16.11 -0.48
N ASP A 53 6.70 16.25 0.83
CA ASP A 53 5.76 15.76 1.85
C ASP A 53 4.32 16.26 1.66
N ALA A 54 4.14 17.50 1.20
CA ALA A 54 2.82 18.09 0.96
C ALA A 54 2.06 17.38 -0.17
N GLU A 55 2.74 17.03 -1.26
CA GLU A 55 2.13 16.27 -2.36
C GLU A 55 1.87 14.82 -1.95
N LEU A 56 2.80 14.20 -1.21
CA LEU A 56 2.59 12.87 -0.64
C LEU A 56 1.38 12.85 0.29
N TRP A 57 1.13 13.91 1.05
CA TRP A 57 -0.07 14.04 1.89
C TRP A 57 -1.35 14.12 1.06
N ALA A 58 -1.34 14.87 -0.05
CA ALA A 58 -2.47 14.92 -0.98
C ALA A 58 -2.76 13.54 -1.60
N LEU A 59 -1.71 12.81 -2.00
CA LEU A 59 -1.81 11.43 -2.49
C LEU A 59 -2.30 10.46 -1.42
N CYS A 60 -1.87 10.64 -0.16
CA CYS A 60 -2.37 9.86 0.98
C CYS A 60 -3.87 10.12 1.26
N GLY A 61 -4.35 11.33 0.96
CA GLY A 61 -5.76 11.71 1.03
C GLY A 61 -6.64 10.95 0.03
N THR A 62 -6.12 10.64 -1.16
CA THR A 62 -6.83 9.86 -2.19
C THR A 62 -6.61 8.35 -2.06
N ALA A 63 -5.61 7.93 -1.28
CA ALA A 63 -5.29 6.54 -1.03
C ALA A 63 -6.37 5.80 -0.24
N GLN A 64 -6.55 4.51 -0.55
CA GLN A 64 -7.51 3.65 0.14
C GLN A 64 -6.96 3.22 1.51
N PRO A 65 -7.73 3.34 2.61
CA PRO A 65 -7.32 2.88 3.92
C PRO A 65 -7.23 1.36 3.97
N VAL A 66 -6.14 0.84 4.52
CA VAL A 66 -5.97 -0.60 4.74
C VAL A 66 -6.72 -0.94 6.03
N LYS A 67 -7.84 -1.66 5.91
CA LYS A 67 -8.41 -2.32 7.09
C LYS A 67 -7.35 -3.26 7.65
N LYS A 68 -6.84 -2.97 8.84
CA LYS A 68 -6.10 -3.99 9.61
C LYS A 68 -7.03 -5.19 9.67
N ARG A 69 -6.62 -6.31 9.06
CA ARG A 69 -7.25 -7.59 9.35
C ARG A 69 -7.13 -7.73 10.85
N GLY A 70 -8.24 -7.60 11.56
CA GLY A 70 -8.27 -7.78 13.00
C GLY A 70 -7.51 -9.07 13.27
N THR A 71 -6.48 -9.00 14.08
CA THR A 71 -5.88 -10.17 14.69
C THR A 71 -7.03 -10.89 15.37
N THR A 72 -7.59 -11.90 14.70
CA THR A 72 -8.53 -12.80 15.34
C THR A 72 -7.70 -13.48 16.41
N GLY A 73 -7.82 -13.01 17.65
CA GLY A 73 -7.30 -13.68 18.81
C GLY A 73 -7.84 -15.10 18.79
N GLY A 74 -6.93 -16.07 18.66
CA GLY A 74 -7.23 -17.46 18.94
C GLY A 74 -7.46 -17.58 20.44
N ALA A 75 -8.66 -18.02 20.79
CA ALA A 75 -9.10 -18.38 22.14
C ALA A 75 -8.36 -19.61 22.67
#